data_AF-A0A969F9L4-F1
#
_entry.id   AF-A0A969F9L4-F1
#
_cell.length_a   1.000
_cell.length_b   1.000
_cell.length_c   1.000
_cell.angle_alpha   90.00
_cell.angle_beta   90.00
_cell.angle_gamma   90.00
#
_symmetry.space_group_name_H-M   'P 1'
#
loop_
_entity.id
_entity.type
_entity.pdbx_description
1 polymer ?
#
loop_
_entity_poly.entity_id
_entity_poly.type
_entity_poly.pdbx_seq_one_letter_code
_entity_poly.pdbx_strand_id
1 'polypeptide(L)' 'MMLETKPLVEITHDAIELLYREIGLVNTVRFLNQFSAGFGNYTEEREKLFGHLTLDEIIVEIKRDQKKDTA' A
#
# COMPACT_ATOMS: atom_id res chain seq x y z
N MET A 1 14.13 9.58 18.44
CA MET A 1 14.82 8.31 18.08
C MET A 1 15.01 8.36 16.57
N MET A 2 16.25 8.45 16.08
CA MET A 2 16.53 8.34 14.64
C MET A 2 16.23 6.90 14.24
N LEU A 3 15.28 6.70 13.33
CA LEU A 3 15.06 5.40 12.70
C LEU A 3 16.19 5.22 11.70
N GLU A 4 17.21 4.45 12.07
CA GLU A 4 18.20 3.97 11.12
C GLU A 4 17.47 3.22 10.00
N THR A 5 17.49 3.79 8.80
CA THR A 5 16.78 3.24 7.65
C THR A 5 17.55 2.02 7.15
N LYS A 6 17.19 0.84 7.65
CA LYS A 6 17.72 -0.42 7.14
C LYS A 6 17.32 -0.57 5.65
N PRO A 7 18.26 -0.87 4.75
CA PRO A 7 17.94 -1.14 3.36
C PRO A 7 16.86 -2.21 3.24
N LEU A 8 15.91 -2.02 2.32
CA LEU A 8 14.79 -2.96 2.13
C LEU A 8 15.26 -4.39 1.91
N VAL A 9 16.38 -4.57 1.20
CA VAL A 9 16.99 -5.89 0.97
C VAL A 9 17.35 -6.62 2.26
N GLU A 10 17.86 -5.89 3.26
CA GLU A 10 18.24 -6.50 4.53
C GLU A 10 17.01 -6.81 5.39
N ILE A 11 15.97 -5.97 5.33
CA ILE A 11 14.68 -6.27 5.98
C ILE A 11 14.04 -7.51 5.35
N THR A 12 14.07 -7.62 4.02
CA THR A 12 13.55 -8.79 3.30
C THR A 12 14.33 -10.05 3.66
N HIS A 13 15.66 -9.98 3.78
CA HIS A 13 16.48 -11.11 4.18
C HIS A 13 16.08 -11.62 5.59
N ASP A 14 16.03 -10.72 6.58
CA ASP A 14 15.63 -11.07 7.95
C ASP A 14 14.23 -11.72 7.99
N ALA A 15 13.30 -11.19 7.19
CA ALA A 15 11.94 -11.71 7.13
C ALA A 15 11.89 -13.12 6.53
N ILE A 16 12.65 -13.41 5.48
CA ILE A 16 12.73 -14.75 4.88
C ILE A 16 13.35 -15.74 5.88
N GLU A 17 14.37 -15.34 6.62
CA GLU A 17 14.99 -16.17 7.66
C GLU A 17 14.00 -16.50 8.78
N LEU A 18 13.24 -15.49 9.24
CA LEU A 18 12.17 -15.69 10.22
C LEU A 18 11.11 -16.67 9.71
N LEU A 19 10.63 -16.50 8.48
CA LEU A 19 9.65 -17.41 7.88
C LEU A 19 10.19 -18.84 7.78
N TYR A 20 11.44 -19.00 7.32
CA TYR A 20 12.09 -20.30 7.24
C TYR A 20 12.14 -20.99 8.61
N ARG A 21 12.46 -20.25 9.67
CA ARG A 21 12.52 -20.78 11.04
C ARG A 21 11.15 -21.18 11.59
N GLU A 22 10.13 -20.35 11.37
CA GLU A 22 8.82 -20.53 12.02
C GLU A 22 7.90 -21.51 11.26
N ILE A 23 7.92 -21.47 9.92
CA ILE A 23 6.98 -22.27 9.09
C ILE A 23 7.68 -23.29 8.18
N GLY A 24 9.02 -23.31 8.18
CA GLY A 24 9.82 -24.24 7.39
C GLY A 24 9.95 -23.84 5.92
N LEU A 25 10.93 -24.44 5.24
CA LEU A 25 11.28 -24.12 3.84
C LEU A 25 10.09 -24.23 2.89
N VAL A 26 9.36 -25.36 2.94
CA VAL A 26 8.29 -25.66 2.00
C VAL A 26 7.16 -24.63 2.10
N ASN A 27 6.75 -24.27 3.31
CA ASN A 27 5.68 -23.30 3.51
C ASN A 27 6.15 -21.86 3.26
N THR A 28 7.42 -21.55 3.55
CA THR A 28 8.01 -20.23 3.22
C THR A 28 7.99 -19.99 1.72
N VAL A 29 8.42 -20.96 0.92
CA VAL A 29 8.38 -20.86 -0.55
C VAL A 29 6.94 -20.72 -1.06
N ARG A 30 5.97 -21.43 -0.47
CA ARG A 30 4.55 -21.27 -0.81
C ARG A 30 4.01 -19.89 -0.47
N PHE A 31 4.37 -19.35 0.71
CA PHE A 31 3.99 -18.01 1.15
C PHE A 31 4.54 -16.92 0.22
N LEU A 32 5.82 -16.99 -0.13
CA LEU A 32 6.45 -16.02 -1.04
C LEU A 32 5.86 -16.07 -2.46
N ASN A 33 5.44 -17.25 -2.91
CA ASN A 33 4.82 -17.44 -4.23
C ASN A 33 3.28 -17.29 -4.21
N GLN A 34 2.69 -16.84 -3.10
CA GLN A 34 1.26 -16.60 -3.02
C GLN A 34 0.92 -15.31 -3.77
N PHE A 35 0.65 -15.43 -5.07
CA PHE A 35 -0.10 -14.42 -5.80
C PHE A 35 -1.58 -14.59 -5.47
N SER A 36 -2.10 -13.77 -4.55
CA SER A 36 -3.55 -13.69 -4.39
C SER A 36 -4.15 -12.93 -5.56
N ALA A 37 -5.30 -13.38 -6.08
CA ALA A 37 -6.19 -12.43 -6.74
C ALA A 37 -6.44 -11.32 -5.71
N GLY A 38 -6.05 -10.08 -6.03
CA GLY A 38 -6.29 -8.95 -5.15
C GLY A 38 -7.74 -8.95 -4.67
N PHE A 39 -7.98 -8.59 -3.42
CA PHE A 39 -9.34 -8.49 -2.91
C PHE A 39 -9.88 -7.08 -3.19
N GLY A 40 -11.22 -6.97 -3.20
CA GLY A 40 -11.91 -5.69 -3.36
C GLY A 40 -12.52 -5.51 -4.74
N ASN A 41 -13.50 -4.61 -4.82
CA ASN A 41 -14.12 -4.20 -6.08
C ASN A 41 -13.81 -2.73 -6.28
N TYR A 42 -12.66 -2.45 -6.90
CA TYR A 42 -12.22 -1.09 -7.16
C TYR A 42 -13.29 -0.26 -7.89
N THR A 43 -14.06 -0.87 -8.79
CA THR A 43 -15.15 -0.17 -9.50
C THR A 43 -16.23 0.31 -8.53
N GLU A 44 -16.70 -0.54 -7.63
CA GLU A 44 -17.69 -0.15 -6.61
C GLU A 44 -17.13 0.82 -5.57
N GLU A 45 -15.89 0.60 -5.13
CA GLU A 45 -15.22 1.46 -4.16
C GLU A 45 -14.98 2.85 -4.73
N ARG A 46 -14.53 2.93 -5.99
CA ARG A 46 -14.38 4.19 -6.72
C ARG A 46 -15.71 4.90 -6.90
N GLU A 47 -16.77 4.18 -7.23
CA GLU A 47 -18.11 4.76 -7.38
C GLU A 47 -18.63 5.34 -6.05
N LYS A 48 -18.47 4.63 -4.94
CA LYS A 48 -18.84 5.12 -3.60
C LYS A 48 -18.07 6.39 -3.22
N LEU A 49 -16.78 6.44 -3.53
CA LEU A 49 -15.92 7.57 -3.17
C LEU A 49 -16.11 8.79 -4.08
N PHE A 50 -16.29 8.57 -5.39
CA PHE A 50 -16.17 9.63 -6.39
C PHE A 50 -17.34 9.73 -7.38
N GLY A 51 -18.31 8.80 -7.36
CA GLY A 51 -19.39 8.73 -8.36
C GLY A 51 -20.31 9.95 -8.38
N HIS A 52 -20.35 10.70 -7.28
CA HIS A 52 -21.13 11.93 -7.14
C HIS A 52 -20.33 13.20 -7.46
N LEU A 53 -19.02 13.10 -7.70
CA LEU A 53 -18.15 14.24 -7.91
C LEU A 53 -17.94 14.50 -9.40
N THR A 54 -18.13 15.74 -9.80
CA THR A 54 -17.74 16.21 -11.13
C THR A 54 -16.24 16.55 -11.17
N LEU A 55 -15.68 16.55 -12.37
CA LEU A 55 -14.28 16.94 -12.58
C LEU A 55 -14.01 18.36 -12.08
N ASP A 56 -14.97 19.28 -12.28
CA ASP A 56 -14.82 20.68 -11.87
C ASP A 56 -14.75 20.82 -10.35
N GLU A 57 -15.58 20.07 -9.60
CA GLU A 57 -15.53 20.04 -8.13
C GLU A 57 -14.18 19.51 -7.62
N ILE A 58 -13.64 18.46 -8.25
CA ILE A 58 -12.33 17.91 -7.91
C ILE A 58 -11.22 18.97 -8.14
N ILE A 59 -11.26 19.67 -9.27
CA ILE A 59 -10.29 20.72 -9.59
C ILE A 59 -10.37 21.89 -8.59
N VAL A 60 -11.58 22.24 -8.15
CA VAL A 60 -11.78 23.32 -7.16
C VAL A 60 -11.18 22.94 -5.81
N GLU A 61 -11.37 21.71 -5.32
CA GLU A 61 -10.79 21.28 -4.05
C GLU A 61 -9.25 21.23 -4.11
N ILE A 62 -8.66 20.71 -5.19
CA ILE A 62 -7.19 20.70 -5.36
C ILE A 62 -6.61 22.11 -5.24
N LYS A 63 -7.24 23.09 -5.89
CA LYS A 63 -6.81 24.51 -5.82
C LYS A 63 -7.02 25.11 -4.44
N ARG A 64 -8.04 24.68 -3.69
CA ARG A 64 -8.31 25.14 -2.33
C ARG A 64 -7.23 24.64 -1.37
N ASP A 65 -6.84 23.38 -1.46
CA ASP A 65 -5.80 22.80 -0.59
C ASP A 65 -4.44 23.47 -0.83
N GLN A 66 -4.06 23.69 -2.10
CA GLN A 66 -2.83 24.44 -2.44
C GLN A 66 -2.78 25.85 -1.83
N LYS A 67 -3.93 26.55 -1.75
CA LYS A 67 -4.02 27.87 -1.13
C LYS A 67 -3.90 27.84 0.39
N LYS A 68 -4.34 26.75 1.04
CA LYS A 68 -4.20 26.57 2.50
C LYS A 68 -2.75 26.31 2.90
N ASP A 69 -2.00 25.58 2.10
CA ASP A 69 -0.58 25.29 2.38
C ASP A 69 0.33 26.52 2.19
N THR A 70 -0.15 27.56 1.49
CA THR A 70 0.59 28.80 1.24
C THR A 70 0.19 29.94 2.20
N ALA A 71 -0.74 29.69 3.13
CA ALA A 71 -1.26 30.66 4.10
C ALA A 71 -0.76 30.34 5.53
#